data_AF-A0A563DWV5-F1
#
_entry.id   AF-A0A563DWV5-F1
#
_cell.length_a   1.000
_cell.length_b   1.000
_cell.length_c   1.000
_cell.angle_alpha   90.00
_cell.angle_beta   90.00
_cell.angle_gamma   90.00
#
_symmetry.space_group_name_H-M   'P 1'
#
loop_
_entity.id
_entity.type
_entity.pdbx_description
1 polymer ?
#
loop_
_entity_poly.entity_id
_entity_poly.type
_entity_poly.pdbx_seq_one_letter_code
_entity_poly.pdbx_strand_id
1 'polypeptide(L)'
;MNEVQRHTGGMQVSRRAGRQLQSISDSTLVRIADVAAEADVQTARVAAVTSVGAAAMQSVSLVAQLAQSAELMCPNAASEINLIRSAVAMSASQIVMETTNRTR
;
A
#
# COMPACT_ATOMS: atom_id res chain seq x y z
N MET A 1 -57.55 -13.41 -31.48
CA MET A 1 -56.76 -13.58 -30.23
C MET A 1 -55.29 -13.76 -30.60
N ASN A 2 -54.46 -12.70 -30.68
CA ASN A 2 -52.99 -12.90 -30.78
C ASN A 2 -52.09 -11.64 -30.66
N GLU A 3 -52.61 -10.41 -30.63
CA GLU A 3 -51.76 -9.20 -30.53
C GLU A 3 -51.59 -8.68 -29.10
N VAL A 4 -52.67 -8.71 -28.29
CA VAL A 4 -52.64 -8.24 -26.90
C VAL A 4 -51.69 -9.09 -26.05
N GLN A 5 -51.68 -10.42 -26.23
CA GLN A 5 -50.76 -11.33 -25.52
C GLN A 5 -49.28 -11.12 -25.88
N ARG A 6 -48.96 -10.70 -27.11
CA ARG A 6 -47.59 -10.39 -27.54
C ARG A 6 -47.08 -9.09 -26.90
N HIS A 7 -47.93 -8.07 -26.83
CA HIS A 7 -47.57 -6.78 -26.24
C HIS A 7 -47.37 -6.85 -24.72
N THR A 8 -48.17 -7.67 -24.01
CA THR A 8 -48.01 -7.88 -22.56
C THR A 8 -46.75 -8.69 -22.22
N GLY A 9 -46.42 -9.70 -23.04
CA GLY A 9 -45.20 -10.49 -22.88
C GLY A 9 -43.92 -9.65 -23.02
N GLY A 10 -43.85 -8.77 -24.03
CA GLY A 10 -42.72 -7.85 -24.20
C GLY A 10 -42.52 -6.90 -23.02
N MET A 11 -43.61 -6.34 -22.49
CA MET A 11 -43.56 -5.42 -21.35
C MET A 11 -43.11 -6.11 -20.05
N GLN A 12 -43.51 -7.37 -19.82
CA GLN A 12 -43.05 -8.16 -18.69
C GLN A 12 -41.57 -8.52 -18.80
N VAL A 13 -41.08 -8.84 -20.00
CA VAL A 13 -39.66 -9.11 -20.26
C VAL A 13 -38.81 -7.86 -20.03
N SER A 14 -39.22 -6.68 -20.51
CA SER A 14 -38.49 -5.42 -20.28
C SER A 14 -38.43 -5.04 -18.80
N ARG A 15 -39.52 -5.22 -18.03
CA ARG A 15 -39.52 -4.97 -16.58
C ARG A 15 -38.61 -5.95 -15.84
N ARG A 16 -38.59 -7.22 -16.23
CA ARG A 16 -37.70 -8.23 -15.65
C ARG A 16 -36.23 -7.92 -15.94
N ALA A 17 -35.91 -7.57 -17.18
CA ALA A 17 -34.57 -7.14 -17.58
C ALA A 17 -34.14 -5.89 -16.82
N GLY A 18 -35.01 -4.88 -16.66
CA GLY A 18 -34.72 -3.68 -15.87
C GLY A 18 -34.40 -3.99 -14.41
N ARG A 19 -35.15 -4.89 -13.76
CA ARG A 19 -34.83 -5.33 -12.38
C ARG A 19 -33.53 -6.11 -12.29
N GLN A 20 -33.23 -6.94 -13.28
CA GLN A 20 -31.95 -7.68 -13.32
C GLN A 20 -30.77 -6.73 -13.52
N LEU A 21 -30.90 -5.74 -14.41
CA LEU A 21 -29.88 -4.71 -14.61
C LEU A 21 -29.69 -3.85 -13.35
N GLN A 22 -30.77 -3.47 -12.67
CA GLN A 22 -30.69 -2.75 -11.40
C GLN A 22 -29.96 -3.58 -10.35
N SER A 23 -30.32 -4.85 -10.19
CA SER A 23 -29.65 -5.75 -9.24
C SER A 23 -28.16 -5.95 -9.56
N ILE A 24 -27.79 -6.04 -10.84
CA ILE A 24 -26.39 -6.09 -11.27
C ILE A 24 -25.69 -4.77 -10.95
N SER A 25 -26.34 -3.64 -11.20
CA SER A 25 -25.77 -2.32 -10.92
C SER A 25 -25.52 -2.15 -9.42
N ASP A 26 -26.50 -2.49 -8.58
CA ASP A 26 -26.37 -2.39 -7.12
C ASP A 26 -25.25 -3.31 -6.61
N SER A 27 -25.20 -4.55 -7.10
CA SER A 27 -24.12 -5.49 -6.75
C SER A 27 -22.74 -5.00 -7.21
N THR A 28 -22.68 -4.35 -8.37
CA THR A 28 -21.43 -3.78 -8.90
C THR A 28 -20.98 -2.59 -8.06
N LEU A 29 -21.89 -1.72 -7.62
CA LEU A 29 -21.56 -0.59 -6.74
C LEU A 29 -21.01 -1.05 -5.41
N VAL A 30 -21.58 -2.10 -4.81
CA VAL A 30 -21.04 -2.71 -3.59
C VAL A 30 -19.64 -3.24 -3.82
N ARG A 31 -19.41 -4.00 -4.90
CA ARG A 31 -18.07 -4.52 -5.23
C ARG A 31 -17.05 -3.41 -5.47
N ILE A 32 -17.45 -2.31 -6.11
CA ILE A 32 -16.57 -1.14 -6.31
C ILE A 32 -16.22 -0.52 -4.96
N ALA A 33 -17.18 -0.38 -4.06
CA ALA A 33 -16.94 0.15 -2.72
C ALA A 33 -15.97 -0.75 -1.92
N ASP A 34 -16.12 -2.07 -2.00
CA ASP A 34 -15.21 -3.02 -1.35
C ASP A 34 -13.78 -2.91 -1.91
N VAL A 35 -13.64 -2.82 -3.23
CA VAL A 35 -12.33 -2.64 -3.88
C VAL A 35 -11.69 -1.31 -3.49
N ALA A 36 -12.47 -0.23 -3.44
CA ALA A 36 -11.98 1.08 -3.03
C ALA A 36 -11.49 1.06 -1.57
N ALA A 37 -12.25 0.45 -0.66
CA ALA A 37 -11.88 0.31 0.74
C ALA A 37 -10.58 -0.50 0.92
N GLU A 38 -10.42 -1.60 0.17
CA GLU A 38 -9.18 -2.38 0.18
C GLU A 38 -8.00 -1.56 -0.37
N ALA A 39 -8.21 -0.83 -1.46
CA ALA A 39 -7.18 0.02 -2.05
C ALA A 39 -6.70 1.13 -1.09
N ASP A 40 -7.61 1.74 -0.32
CA ASP A 40 -7.27 2.75 0.69
C ASP A 40 -6.40 2.14 1.80
N VAL A 41 -6.74 0.94 2.27
CA VAL A 41 -5.96 0.21 3.27
C VAL A 41 -4.56 -0.12 2.72
N GLN A 42 -4.46 -0.61 1.49
CA GLN A 42 -3.16 -0.89 0.87
C GLN A 42 -2.33 0.37 0.67
N THR A 43 -2.95 1.48 0.28
CA THR A 43 -2.27 2.78 0.14
C THR A 43 -1.71 3.26 1.48
N ALA A 44 -2.49 3.14 2.55
CA ALA A 44 -2.04 3.51 3.90
C ALA A 44 -0.85 2.64 4.38
N ARG A 45 -0.87 1.34 4.08
CA ARG A 45 0.23 0.41 4.40
C ARG A 45 1.52 0.80 3.67
N VAL A 46 1.43 1.05 2.37
CA VAL A 46 2.59 1.50 1.56
C VAL A 46 3.13 2.84 2.06
N ALA A 47 2.25 3.78 2.40
CA ALA A 47 2.66 5.08 2.95
C ALA A 47 3.41 4.93 4.28
N ALA A 48 2.95 4.04 5.17
CA ALA A 48 3.62 3.75 6.43
C ALA A 48 5.03 3.17 6.22
N VAL A 49 5.18 2.16 5.37
CA VAL A 49 6.48 1.55 5.06
C VAL A 49 7.42 2.58 4.41
N THR A 50 6.91 3.40 3.50
CA THR A 50 7.69 4.44 2.82
C THR A 50 8.18 5.50 3.80
N SER A 51 7.31 5.95 4.71
CA SER A 51 7.65 6.94 5.74
C SER A 51 8.74 6.42 6.69
N VAL A 52 8.61 5.18 7.17
CA VAL A 52 9.62 4.55 8.02
C VAL A 52 10.93 4.33 7.26
N GLY A 53 10.87 3.90 6.00
CA GLY A 53 12.03 3.75 5.13
C GLY A 53 12.80 5.06 4.96
N ALA A 54 12.10 6.16 4.70
CA ALA A 54 12.71 7.49 4.57
C ALA A 54 13.42 7.93 5.86
N ALA A 55 12.78 7.76 7.02
CA ALA A 55 13.38 8.08 8.32
C ALA A 55 14.61 7.21 8.63
N ALA A 56 14.55 5.91 8.29
CA ALA A 56 15.66 4.98 8.46
C ALA A 56 16.86 5.37 7.57
N MET A 57 16.61 5.73 6.30
CA MET A 57 17.65 6.20 5.39
C MET A 57 18.27 7.52 5.83
N GLN A 58 17.48 8.44 6.39
CA GLN A 58 18.00 9.68 6.96
C GLN A 58 18.97 9.39 8.12
N SER A 59 18.63 8.44 8.98
CA SER A 59 19.49 8.02 10.09
C SER A 59 20.81 7.43 9.60
N VAL A 60 20.77 6.57 8.58
CA VAL A 60 21.97 6.01 7.95
C VAL A 60 22.84 7.11 7.33
N SER A 61 22.22 8.08 6.64
CA SER A 61 22.95 9.20 6.03
C SER A 61 23.67 10.07 7.07
N LEU A 62 23.01 10.39 8.18
CA LEU A 62 23.61 11.17 9.27
C LEU A 62 24.82 10.44 9.88
N VAL A 63 24.70 9.14 10.11
CA VAL A 63 25.81 8.33 10.62
C VAL A 63 26.95 8.25 9.61
N ALA A 64 26.67 8.15 8.31
CA ALA A 64 27.70 8.17 7.28
C ALA A 64 28.46 9.51 7.24
N GLN A 65 27.77 10.64 7.36
CA GLN A 65 28.38 11.97 7.40
C GLN A 65 29.25 12.16 8.66
N LEU A 66 28.74 11.72 9.82
CA LEU A 66 29.49 11.77 11.08
C LEU A 66 30.73 10.87 11.02
N ALA A 67 30.59 9.67 10.45
CA ALA A 67 31.67 8.73 10.26
C ALA A 67 32.77 9.30 9.35
N GLN A 68 32.39 9.93 8.24
CA GLN A 68 33.34 10.59 7.33
C GLN A 68 34.10 11.73 8.04
N SER A 69 33.40 12.52 8.86
CA SER A 69 34.03 13.59 9.64
C SER A 69 34.97 13.04 10.72
N ALA A 70 34.58 11.95 11.38
CA ALA A 70 35.36 11.30 12.43
C ALA A 70 36.61 10.60 11.89
N GLU A 71 36.55 9.97 10.70
CA GLU A 71 37.71 9.36 10.03
C GLU A 71 38.80 10.39 9.71
N LEU A 72 38.41 11.62 9.32
CA LEU A 72 39.35 12.71 9.08
C LEU A 72 40.08 13.17 10.36
N MET A 73 39.41 13.07 11.51
CA MET A 73 39.97 13.48 12.81
C MET A 73 40.77 12.35 13.49
N CYS A 74 40.35 11.10 13.34
CA CYS A 74 40.95 9.95 13.97
C CYS A 74 41.01 8.75 13.01
N PRO A 75 42.03 8.69 12.13
CA PRO A 75 42.16 7.64 11.12
C PRO A 75 42.27 6.23 11.72
N ASN A 76 42.86 6.12 12.91
CA ASN A 76 43.07 4.84 13.59
C ASN A 76 41.76 4.21 14.08
N ALA A 77 40.70 5.01 14.25
CA ALA A 77 39.37 4.53 14.68
C ALA A 77 38.45 4.14 13.51
N ALA A 78 38.93 4.24 12.25
CA ALA A 78 38.11 4.00 11.06
C ALA A 78 37.44 2.60 11.04
N SER A 79 38.11 1.58 11.60
CA SER A 79 37.54 0.22 11.70
C SER A 79 36.30 0.18 12.59
N GLU A 80 36.38 0.76 13.79
CA GLU A 80 35.26 0.82 14.74
C GLU A 80 34.11 1.67 14.19
N ILE A 81 34.43 2.78 13.53
CA ILE A 81 33.47 3.66 12.87
C ILE A 81 32.72 2.91 11.75
N ASN A 82 33.42 2.09 10.96
CA ASN A 82 32.79 1.27 9.91
C ASN A 82 31.88 0.17 10.48
N LEU A 83 32.24 -0.42 11.64
CA LEU A 83 31.36 -1.35 12.35
C LEU A 83 30.06 -0.67 12.80
N ILE A 84 30.16 0.55 13.36
CA ILE A 84 28.98 1.34 13.77
C ILE A 84 28.10 1.65 12.56
N ARG A 85 28.68 2.10 11.43
CA ARG A 85 27.95 2.39 10.19
C ARG A 85 27.19 1.17 9.69
N SER A 86 27.84 0.00 9.72
CA SER A 86 27.25 -1.26 9.30
C SER A 86 26.12 -1.70 10.23
N ALA A 87 26.31 -1.61 11.55
CA ALA A 87 25.29 -1.95 12.54
C ALA A 87 24.04 -1.06 12.43
N VAL A 88 24.21 0.24 12.17
CA VAL A 88 23.11 1.18 11.96
C VAL A 88 22.35 0.84 10.67
N ALA A 89 23.06 0.55 9.57
CA ALA A 89 22.42 0.14 8.31
C ALA A 89 21.62 -1.17 8.45
N MET A 90 22.16 -2.14 9.20
CA MET A 90 21.45 -3.39 9.50
C MET A 90 20.22 -3.14 10.36
N SER A 91 20.33 -2.33 11.41
CA SER A 91 19.21 -1.99 12.31
C SER A 91 18.11 -1.24 11.56
N ALA A 92 18.47 -0.28 10.71
CA ALA A 92 17.54 0.43 9.82
C ALA A 92 16.78 -0.55 8.91
N SER A 93 17.49 -1.50 8.31
CA SER A 93 16.88 -2.54 7.46
C SER A 93 15.91 -3.43 8.23
N GLN A 94 16.27 -3.82 9.47
CA GLN A 94 15.39 -4.60 10.35
C GLN A 94 14.11 -3.85 10.72
N ILE A 95 14.20 -2.55 11.03
CA ILE A 95 13.03 -1.71 11.36
C ILE A 95 12.06 -1.64 10.16
N VAL A 96 12.58 -1.43 8.95
CA VAL A 96 11.75 -1.39 7.73
C VAL A 96 11.10 -2.75 7.46
N MET A 97 11.84 -3.84 7.64
CA MET A 97 11.31 -5.19 7.45
C MET A 97 10.24 -5.54 8.49
N GLU A 98 10.45 -5.20 9.76
CA GLU A 98 9.47 -5.38 10.83
C GLU A 98 8.20 -4.55 10.57
N THR A 99 8.36 -3.31 10.11
CA THR A 99 7.23 -2.46 9.73
C THR A 99 6.45 -3.08 8.57
N THR A 100 7.15 -3.55 7.55
CA THR A 100 6.55 -4.24 6.39
C THR A 100 5.73 -5.46 6.86
N ASN A 101 6.28 -6.28 7.75
CA ASN A 101 5.60 -7.46 8.30
C ASN A 101 4.37 -7.09 9.13
N ARG A 102 4.40 -6.00 9.89
CA ARG A 102 3.26 -5.54 10.70
C ARG A 102 2.14 -4.91 9.88
N THR A 103 2.48 -4.31 8.73
CA THR A 103 1.52 -3.67 7.83
C THR A 103 0.96 -4.62 6.77
N ARG A 104 1.42 -5.87 6.72
CA ARG A 104 0.92 -6.90 5.81
C ARG A 104 -0.34 -7.55 6.37
#